data_AF-A0A369T3D9-F1
#
_entry.id   AF-A0A369T3D9-F1
#
_cell.length_a   1.000
_cell.length_b   1.000
_cell.length_c   1.000
_cell.angle_alpha   90.00
_cell.angle_beta   90.00
_cell.angle_gamma   90.00
#
_symmetry.space_group_name_H-M   'P 1'
#
loop_
_entity.id
_entity.type
_entity.pdbx_description
1 polymer ?
#
loop_
_entity_poly.entity_id
_entity_poly.type
_entity_poly.pdbx_seq_one_letter_code
_entity_poly.pdbx_strand_id
1 'polypeptide(L)'
;MGISATPWSDVVITFSLGLILGLGIGIIGILLGKIISPFREFPRKRERYECANPPRGRARGLLMMQYYPYLILFLTVEPIMIYSFLLLLEAHGSPVFIALLFLGILGIMIPPLLFGLHSARRLELWSAP
;
A
#
# COMPACT_ATOMS: atom_id res chain seq x y z
N MET A 1 -3.65 6.39 42.73
CA MET A 1 -4.91 7.16 42.91
C MET A 1 -4.61 8.58 42.44
N GLY A 2 -5.01 9.07 41.28
CA GLY A 2 -5.79 8.49 40.19
C GLY A 2 -5.26 8.96 38.84
N ILE A 3 -5.33 8.08 37.84
CA ILE A 3 -5.15 8.42 36.44
C ILE A 3 -6.49 9.01 36.02
N SER A 4 -6.54 10.34 35.93
CA SER A 4 -7.75 11.08 35.62
C SER A 4 -8.20 10.82 34.19
N ALA A 5 -9.13 9.89 34.06
CA ALA A 5 -10.27 9.85 33.14
C ALA A 5 -10.26 10.84 31.95
N THR A 6 -9.59 10.45 30.86
CA THR A 6 -10.23 10.18 29.54
C THR A 6 -9.36 9.22 28.72
N PRO A 7 -9.80 7.98 28.41
CA PRO A 7 -8.97 7.01 27.67
C PRO A 7 -8.60 7.46 26.25
N TRP A 8 -9.46 8.29 25.64
CA TRP A 8 -9.34 8.70 24.24
C TRP A 8 -8.33 9.82 24.03
N SER A 9 -8.13 10.71 25.00
CA SER A 9 -7.14 11.79 24.90
C SER A 9 -5.73 11.22 24.78
N ASP A 10 -5.41 10.22 25.58
CA ASP A 10 -4.06 9.65 25.66
C ASP A 10 -3.72 8.88 24.38
N VAL A 11 -4.69 8.18 23.80
CA VAL A 11 -4.57 7.51 22.51
C VAL A 11 -4.36 8.53 21.39
N VAL A 12 -5.17 9.60 21.36
CA VAL A 12 -5.05 10.66 20.35
C VAL A 12 -3.70 11.36 20.48
N ILE A 13 -3.25 11.67 21.70
CA ILE A 13 -1.96 12.30 21.96
C ILE A 13 -0.82 11.39 21.51
N THR A 14 -0.85 10.11 21.88
CA THR A 14 0.21 9.14 21.53
C THR A 14 0.29 8.95 20.02
N PHE A 15 -0.85 8.77 19.35
CA PHE A 15 -0.91 8.62 17.89
C PHE A 15 -0.43 9.88 17.16
N SER A 16 -0.91 11.05 17.61
CA SER A 16 -0.51 12.34 17.04
C SER A 16 0.97 12.60 17.22
N LEU A 17 1.53 12.29 18.40
CA LEU A 17 2.95 12.42 18.68
C LEU A 17 3.78 11.50 17.78
N GLY A 18 3.38 10.24 17.62
CA GLY A 18 4.05 9.29 16.72
C GLY A 18 4.05 9.77 15.26
N LEU A 19 2.93 10.31 14.79
CA LEU A 19 2.81 10.86 13.44
C LEU A 19 3.67 12.11 13.24
N ILE A 20 3.65 13.04 14.20
CA ILE A 20 4.47 14.25 14.17
C ILE A 20 5.96 13.89 14.19
N LEU A 21 6.38 12.95 15.03
CA LEU A 21 7.77 12.49 15.09
C LEU A 21 8.19 11.80 13.79
N GLY A 22 7.37 10.89 13.26
CA GLY A 22 7.66 10.18 12.01
C GLY A 22 7.83 11.13 10.82
N LEU A 23 6.89 12.06 10.64
CA LEU A 23 6.98 13.09 9.60
C LEU A 23 8.12 14.08 9.87
N GLY A 24 8.28 14.50 11.12
CA GLY A 24 9.30 15.45 11.55
C GLY A 24 10.71 14.95 11.27
N ILE A 25 11.00 13.69 11.59
CA ILE A 25 12.30 13.06 11.27
C ILE A 25 12.54 13.04 9.76
N GLY A 26 11.52 12.69 8.96
CA GLY A 26 11.62 12.71 7.49
C GLY A 26 11.94 14.11 6.95
N ILE A 27 11.24 15.14 7.45
CA ILE A 27 11.47 16.53 7.06
C ILE A 27 12.88 16.99 7.47
N ILE A 28 13.30 16.71 8.71
CA ILE A 28 14.64 17.04 9.20
C ILE A 28 15.71 16.38 8.32
N GLY A 29 15.52 15.11 7.93
CA GLY A 29 16.42 14.39 7.04
C GLY A 29 16.56 15.06 5.67
N ILE A 30 15.44 15.48 5.06
CA ILE A 30 15.45 16.21 3.78
C ILE A 30 16.14 17.57 3.92
N LEU A 31 15.87 18.31 5.00
CA LEU A 31 16.47 19.62 5.26
C LEU A 31 17.98 19.51 5.47
N LEU A 32 18.44 18.58 6.31
CA LEU A 32 19.85 18.32 6.52
C LEU A 32 20.54 17.88 5.22
N GLY A 33 19.91 17.00 4.44
CA GLY A 33 20.41 16.59 3.13
C GLY A 33 20.60 17.78 2.20
N LYS A 34 19.67 18.74 2.20
CA LYS A 34 19.75 19.95 1.39
C LYS A 34 20.81 20.94 1.88
N ILE A 35 21.02 21.06 3.20
CA ILE A 35 22.02 21.97 3.80
C ILE A 35 23.45 21.44 3.61
N ILE A 36 23.66 20.13 3.80
CA ILE A 36 24.98 19.50 3.76
C ILE A 36 25.41 19.20 2.32
N SER A 37 24.47 18.87 1.43
CA SER A 37 24.81 18.46 0.06
C SER A 37 25.43 19.60 -0.74
N PRO A 38 26.56 19.37 -1.43
CA PRO A 38 27.14 20.35 -2.35
C PRO A 38 26.18 20.58 -3.52
N PHE A 39 25.77 21.83 -3.72
CA PHE A 39 24.88 22.21 -4.81
C PHE A 39 25.68 22.82 -5.97
N ARG A 40 25.56 22.22 -7.15
CA ARG A 40 26.10 22.77 -8.41
C ARG A 40 25.08 22.61 -9.52
N GLU A 41 24.55 23.72 -9.99
CA GLU A 41 23.57 23.75 -11.08
C GLU A 41 24.26 23.50 -12.42
N PHE A 42 23.86 22.42 -13.08
CA PHE A 42 24.25 22.14 -14.45
C PHE A 42 22.99 21.75 -15.23
N PRO A 43 22.75 22.32 -16.42
CA PRO A 43 21.59 21.98 -17.25
C PRO A 43 21.46 20.47 -17.49
N ARG A 44 22.59 19.80 -17.74
CA ARG A 44 22.66 18.34 -17.98
C ARG A 44 22.27 17.48 -16.77
N LYS A 45 22.36 17.99 -15.53
CA LYS A 45 21.84 17.28 -14.34
C LYS A 45 20.32 17.26 -14.27
N ARG A 46 19.65 18.15 -15.02
CA ARG A 46 18.19 18.25 -15.12
C ARG A 46 17.66 17.50 -16.35
N GLU A 47 18.53 17.04 -17.24
CA GLU A 47 18.17 16.20 -18.39
C GLU A 47 17.90 14.76 -17.95
N ARG A 48 17.10 14.03 -18.75
CA ARG A 48 16.82 12.61 -18.52
C ARG A 48 18.08 11.79 -18.75
N TYR A 49 18.29 10.78 -17.91
CA TYR A 49 19.37 9.82 -18.11
C TYR A 49 19.07 8.93 -19.33
N GLU A 50 19.97 8.94 -20.32
CA GLU A 50 19.87 8.19 -21.59
C GLU A 50 21.24 7.58 -21.97
N CYS A 51 21.96 7.02 -20.99
CA CYS A 51 23.29 6.41 -21.21
C CYS A 51 24.26 7.33 -22.00
N ALA A 52 24.34 8.60 -21.61
CA ALA A 52 25.12 9.68 -22.23
C ALA A 52 24.69 10.12 -23.64
N ASN A 53 23.64 9.55 -24.23
CA ASN A 53 23.02 10.07 -25.45
C ASN A 53 22.17 11.32 -25.10
N PRO A 54 22.14 12.37 -25.93
CA PRO A 54 21.13 13.42 -25.78
C PRO A 54 19.73 12.81 -25.84
N PRO A 55 18.81 13.19 -24.94
CA PRO A 55 17.46 12.65 -24.91
C PRO A 55 16.73 12.99 -26.22
N ARG A 56 16.25 11.95 -26.91
CA ARG A 56 15.51 12.07 -28.18
C ARG A 56 14.27 11.19 -28.14
N GLY A 57 13.17 11.69 -28.74
CA GLY A 57 11.93 10.95 -28.90
C GLY A 57 11.04 10.90 -27.65
N ARG A 58 10.01 10.04 -27.72
CA ARG A 58 9.00 9.88 -26.67
C ARG A 58 9.55 8.99 -25.54
N ALA A 59 9.66 9.58 -24.35
CA ALA A 59 10.24 8.96 -23.16
C ALA A 59 9.40 7.84 -22.52
N ARG A 60 8.10 7.79 -22.78
CA ARG A 60 7.15 6.86 -22.15
C ARG A 60 6.42 6.05 -23.21
N GLY A 61 6.65 4.74 -23.19
CA GLY A 61 5.82 3.77 -23.88
C GLY A 61 4.46 3.59 -23.18
N LEU A 62 3.62 2.73 -23.74
CA LEU A 62 2.40 2.29 -23.07
C LEU A 62 2.81 1.49 -21.82
N LEU A 63 2.34 1.94 -20.66
CA LEU A 63 2.53 1.22 -19.41
C LEU A 63 1.67 -0.04 -19.45
N MET A 64 2.31 -1.19 -19.67
CA MET A 64 1.63 -2.47 -19.68
C MET A 64 1.06 -2.77 -18.30
N MET A 65 -0.24 -2.98 -18.21
CA MET A 65 -0.95 -3.25 -16.95
C MET A 65 -0.80 -4.70 -16.48
N GLN A 66 0.38 -5.28 -16.67
CA GLN A 66 0.72 -6.65 -16.23
C GLN A 66 0.60 -6.81 -14.71
N TYR A 67 0.75 -5.73 -13.96
CA TYR A 67 0.61 -5.72 -12.51
C TYR A 67 -0.84 -5.66 -12.02
N TYR A 68 -1.81 -5.43 -12.92
CA TYR A 68 -3.21 -5.25 -12.54
C TYR A 68 -3.84 -6.51 -11.92
N PRO A 69 -3.65 -7.73 -12.47
CA PRO A 69 -4.17 -8.95 -11.82
C PRO A 69 -3.58 -9.19 -10.42
N TYR A 70 -2.33 -8.79 -10.19
CA TYR A 70 -1.70 -8.89 -8.86
C TYR A 70 -2.36 -7.95 -7.85
N LEU A 71 -2.82 -6.77 -8.27
CA LEU A 71 -3.61 -5.88 -7.40
C LEU A 71 -4.95 -6.50 -7.01
N ILE A 72 -5.62 -7.19 -7.94
CA ILE A 72 -6.87 -7.90 -7.64
C ILE A 72 -6.62 -9.04 -6.64
N LEU A 73 -5.55 -9.81 -6.83
CA LEU A 73 -5.16 -10.86 -5.89
C LEU A 73 -4.86 -10.29 -4.50
N PHE A 74 -4.10 -9.19 -4.43
CA PHE A 74 -3.80 -8.54 -3.17
C PHE A 74 -5.07 -8.06 -2.46
N LEU A 75 -5.94 -7.32 -3.18
CA LEU A 75 -7.19 -6.77 -2.64
C LEU A 75 -8.23 -7.82 -2.25
N THR A 76 -8.07 -9.07 -2.68
CA THR A 76 -8.97 -10.17 -2.29
C THR A 76 -8.38 -10.98 -1.14
N VAL A 77 -7.10 -11.32 -1.20
CA VAL A 77 -6.42 -12.11 -0.16
C VAL A 77 -6.26 -11.33 1.14
N GLU A 78 -5.87 -10.05 1.07
CA GLU A 78 -5.64 -9.24 2.28
C GLU A 78 -6.90 -9.14 3.16
N PRO A 79 -8.08 -8.75 2.64
CA PRO A 79 -9.29 -8.71 3.46
C PRO A 79 -9.70 -10.09 3.99
N ILE A 80 -9.54 -11.16 3.20
CA ILE A 80 -9.82 -12.53 3.68
C ILE A 80 -8.97 -12.83 4.93
N MET A 81 -7.67 -12.51 4.90
CA MET A 81 -6.78 -12.75 6.04
C MET A 81 -7.14 -11.89 7.26
N ILE A 82 -7.42 -10.59 7.05
CA ILE A 82 -7.80 -9.67 8.13
C ILE A 82 -9.12 -10.11 8.78
N TYR A 83 -10.15 -10.39 7.98
CA TYR A 83 -11.45 -10.83 8.50
C TYR A 83 -11.38 -12.22 9.14
N SER A 84 -10.55 -13.14 8.64
CA SER A 84 -10.33 -14.44 9.29
C SER A 84 -9.85 -14.26 10.73
N PHE A 85 -8.93 -13.32 10.96
CA PHE A 85 -8.43 -13.04 12.30
C PHE A 85 -9.46 -12.32 13.17
N LEU A 86 -10.08 -11.25 12.66
CA LEU A 86 -11.05 -10.46 13.42
C LEU A 86 -12.29 -11.27 13.84
N LEU A 87 -12.81 -12.09 12.93
CA LEU A 87 -13.99 -12.92 13.22
C LEU A 87 -13.66 -14.05 14.18
N LEU A 88 -12.44 -14.62 14.11
CA LEU A 88 -12.01 -15.63 15.07
C LEU A 88 -11.95 -15.09 16.50
N LEU A 89 -11.55 -13.83 16.70
CA LEU A 89 -11.55 -13.19 18.02
C LEU A 89 -12.98 -13.07 18.60
N GLU A 90 -13.97 -12.79 17.77
CA GLU A 90 -15.37 -12.61 18.17
C GLU A 90 -16.18 -13.92 18.23
N ALA A 91 -15.60 -15.04 17.79
CA ALA A 91 -16.30 -16.32 17.68
C ALA A 91 -16.84 -16.87 19.01
N HIS A 92 -16.33 -16.40 20.15
CA HIS A 92 -16.75 -16.84 21.49
C HIS A 92 -18.20 -16.47 21.84
N GLY A 93 -18.72 -15.35 21.32
CA GLY A 93 -20.07 -14.87 21.64
C GLY A 93 -21.17 -15.54 20.83
N SER A 94 -20.93 -15.81 19.54
CA SER A 94 -21.94 -16.38 18.63
C SER A 94 -21.30 -17.18 17.48
N PRO A 95 -20.77 -18.38 17.75
CA PRO A 95 -19.92 -19.10 16.79
C PRO A 95 -20.62 -19.41 15.47
N VAL A 96 -21.92 -19.76 15.50
CA VAL A 96 -22.70 -20.06 14.29
C VAL A 96 -22.89 -18.83 13.41
N PHE A 97 -23.25 -17.69 14.01
CA PHE A 97 -23.46 -16.46 13.27
C PHE A 97 -22.16 -15.96 12.64
N ILE A 98 -21.07 -15.96 13.41
CA ILE A 98 -19.74 -15.57 12.95
C ILE A 98 -19.25 -16.49 11.82
N ALA A 99 -19.48 -17.79 11.92
CA ALA A 99 -19.15 -18.74 10.86
C ALA A 99 -19.95 -18.48 9.56
N LEU A 100 -21.25 -18.19 9.67
CA LEU A 100 -22.08 -17.83 8.51
C LEU A 100 -21.62 -16.52 7.87
N LEU A 101 -21.27 -15.52 8.68
CA LEU A 101 -20.76 -14.24 8.20
C LEU A 101 -19.41 -14.41 7.49
N PHE A 102 -18.49 -15.19 8.07
CA PHE A 102 -17.22 -15.53 7.44
C PHE A 102 -17.42 -16.24 6.10
N LEU A 103 -18.34 -17.21 6.04
CA LEU A 103 -18.66 -17.92 4.81
C LEU A 103 -19.28 -16.98 3.75
N GLY A 104 -20.09 -16.00 4.18
CA GLY A 104 -20.60 -14.95 3.30
C GLY A 104 -19.50 -14.08 2.70
N ILE A 105 -18.54 -13.63 3.52
CA ILE A 105 -17.37 -12.86 3.06
C ILE A 105 -16.53 -13.68 2.08
N LEU A 106 -16.23 -14.94 2.41
CA LEU A 106 -15.51 -15.84 1.50
C LEU A 106 -16.27 -16.02 0.19
N GLY A 107 -17.58 -16.24 0.23
CA GLY A 107 -18.42 -16.38 -0.95
C GLY A 107 -18.35 -15.17 -1.89
N ILE A 108 -18.27 -13.95 -1.33
CA ILE A 108 -18.14 -12.71 -2.10
C ILE A 108 -16.71 -12.52 -2.64
N MET A 109 -15.68 -12.92 -1.88
CA MET A 109 -14.27 -12.70 -2.25
C MET A 109 -13.66 -13.78 -3.14
N ILE A 110 -14.23 -15.00 -3.14
CA ILE A 110 -13.77 -16.11 -4.00
C ILE A 110 -13.89 -15.78 -5.50
N PRO A 111 -15.02 -15.25 -6.03
CA PRO A 111 -15.13 -14.90 -7.45
C PRO A 111 -14.04 -13.93 -7.95
N PRO A 112 -13.78 -12.77 -7.31
CA PRO A 112 -12.71 -11.88 -7.74
C PRO A 112 -11.31 -12.49 -7.53
N LEU A 113 -11.11 -13.33 -6.51
CA LEU A 113 -9.86 -14.06 -6.31
C LEU A 113 -9.59 -15.02 -7.48
N LEU A 114 -10.59 -15.81 -7.87
CA LEU A 114 -10.51 -16.72 -9.01
C LEU A 114 -10.26 -15.96 -10.31
N PHE A 115 -10.95 -14.84 -10.51
CA PHE A 115 -10.74 -13.96 -11.67
C PHE A 115 -9.31 -13.40 -11.70
N GLY A 116 -8.79 -12.93 -10.56
CA GLY A 116 -7.42 -12.45 -10.42
C GLY A 116 -6.40 -13.55 -10.74
N LEU A 117 -6.59 -14.76 -10.23
CA LEU A 117 -5.72 -15.92 -10.48
C LEU A 117 -5.74 -16.35 -11.95
N HIS A 118 -6.92 -16.36 -12.57
CA HIS A 118 -7.06 -16.65 -13.99
C HIS A 118 -6.36 -15.60 -14.85
N SER A 119 -6.55 -14.32 -14.53
CA SER A 119 -5.99 -13.19 -15.27
C SER A 119 -4.48 -13.07 -15.11
N ALA A 120 -3.95 -13.39 -13.93
CA ALA A 120 -2.51 -13.35 -13.64
C ALA A 120 -1.72 -14.39 -14.46
N ARG A 121 -2.35 -15.54 -14.79
CA ARG A 121 -1.72 -16.58 -15.62
C ARG A 121 -1.68 -16.23 -17.11
N ARG A 122 -2.44 -15.24 -17.55
CA ARG A 122 -2.54 -14.84 -18.97
C ARG A 122 -1.72 -13.59 -19.24
N LEU A 123 -0.41 -13.67 -19.06
CA LEU A 123 0.51 -12.54 -19.32
C LEU A 123 0.40 -12.02 -20.76
N GLU A 124 0.06 -12.90 -21.71
CA GLU A 124 -0.16 -12.56 -23.12
C GLU A 124 -1.27 -11.53 -23.35
N LEU A 125 -2.28 -11.45 -22.48
CA LEU A 125 -3.33 -10.43 -22.57
C LEU A 125 -2.84 -9.04 -22.18
N TRP A 126 -1.69 -8.97 -21.52
CA TRP A 126 -1.16 -7.77 -20.89
C TRP A 126 0.24 -7.40 -21.41
N SER A 127 0.80 -8.19 -22.33
CA SER A 127 2.02 -7.86 -23.05
C SER A 127 1.74 -6.80 -24.12
N ALA A 128 2.75 -5.96 -24.36
CA ALA A 128 2.69 -5.03 -25.49
C ALA A 128 2.57 -5.83 -26.79
N PRO A 129 1.81 -5.34 -27.79
CA PRO A 129 1.91 -5.88 -29.14
C PRO A 129 3.33 -5.74 -29.71
#